data_AF-A0A0T6BF92-F1
#
_entry.id   AF-A0A0T6BF92-F1
#
_cell.length_a   1.000
_cell.length_b   1.000
_cell.length_c   1.000
_cell.angle_alpha   90.00
_cell.angle_beta   90.00
_cell.angle_gamma   90.00
#
_symmetry.space_group_name_H-M   'P 1'
#
loop_
_entity.id
_entity.type
_entity.pdbx_description
1 polymer ?
#
loop_
_entity_poly.entity_id
_entity_poly.type
_entity_poly.pdbx_seq_one_letter_code
_entity_poly.pdbx_strand_id
1 'polypeptide(L)'
;MLIKSIFTIKGHICKSLLSPQTSSRASLALNLLRAYSSDSKMSKRALIFLAPGYEELEFISAVDILRRAGIDVSIAGIPDKNPVLSARNVAIVPDISLSEAFNAGTFDVLLLPGGLGGSKAMAESEEVGKLLKDQEANGRKVAAICAAPTALKAHCIGTGKKVTSYPAMAAAMKEGGTYDYKEDDVVVDGNLITSRGPGTATKFALTVVKELLGEEKACEIAKAMLIKF
;
A
#
# COMPACT_ATOMS: atom_id res chain seq x y z
N MET A 1 28.30 -14.25 -11.41
CA MET A 1 29.66 -14.55 -10.93
C MET A 1 29.89 -13.84 -9.60
N LEU A 2 29.20 -14.31 -8.58
CA LEU A 2 29.26 -13.99 -7.14
C LEU A 2 28.15 -14.90 -6.57
N ILE A 3 28.33 -15.51 -5.39
CA ILE A 3 27.49 -16.58 -4.76
C ILE A 3 28.05 -18.02 -4.85
N LYS A 4 29.12 -18.31 -5.61
CA LYS A 4 29.80 -19.64 -5.53
C LYS A 4 31.01 -19.73 -4.59
N SER A 5 31.33 -18.67 -3.83
CA SER A 5 32.56 -18.63 -3.01
C SER A 5 32.36 -18.83 -1.50
N ILE A 6 31.20 -19.30 -1.03
CA ILE A 6 30.93 -19.48 0.41
C ILE A 6 31.03 -20.95 0.86
N PHE A 7 31.12 -21.92 -0.05
CA PHE A 7 31.10 -23.35 0.30
C PHE A 7 32.44 -24.10 0.22
N THR A 8 33.56 -23.39 0.13
CA THR A 8 34.91 -24.01 0.10
C THR A 8 35.76 -23.58 1.31
N ILE A 9 35.16 -23.59 2.50
CA ILE A 9 35.90 -23.66 3.78
C ILE A 9 35.30 -24.81 4.60
N LYS A 10 35.22 -25.99 3.99
CA LYS A 10 34.99 -27.26 4.68
C LYS A 10 36.19 -28.15 4.39
N GLY A 11 37.13 -28.22 5.34
CA GLY A 11 38.26 -29.12 5.25
C GLY A 11 39.59 -28.49 5.60
N HIS A 12 39.70 -27.89 6.79
CA HIS A 12 40.90 -27.81 7.63
C HIS A 12 40.68 -26.75 8.72
N ILE A 13 39.78 -27.04 9.66
CA ILE A 13 39.89 -26.46 10.99
C ILE A 13 40.11 -27.63 11.93
N CYS A 14 41.40 -27.77 12.20
CA CYS A 14 42.05 -28.50 13.26
C CYS A 14 41.15 -28.88 14.45
N LYS A 15 41.28 -30.14 14.86
CA LYS A 15 40.93 -30.63 16.20
C LYS A 15 41.65 -29.80 17.27
N SER A 16 41.08 -28.68 17.71
CA SER A 16 41.55 -27.98 18.93
C SER A 16 40.51 -27.09 19.61
N LEU A 17 39.21 -27.21 19.30
CA LEU A 17 38.16 -26.36 19.87
C LEU A 17 37.26 -27.08 20.90
N LEU A 18 37.84 -28.06 21.62
CA LEU A 18 37.28 -28.53 22.90
C LEU A 18 37.96 -27.74 24.03
N SER A 19 37.67 -26.44 24.09
CA SER A 19 37.90 -25.64 25.30
C SER A 19 36.59 -24.94 25.71
N PRO A 20 36.33 -24.73 27.00
CA PRO A 20 35.02 -24.29 27.50
C PRO A 20 34.58 -22.88 27.06
N GLN A 21 35.39 -22.16 26.28
CA GLN A 21 35.13 -20.77 25.90
C GLN A 21 34.49 -20.60 24.50
N THR A 22 34.25 -21.68 23.76
CA THR A 22 33.66 -21.63 22.41
C THR A 22 32.13 -21.53 22.41
N SER A 23 31.46 -21.88 23.53
CA SER A 23 30.00 -21.83 23.65
C SER A 23 29.43 -20.41 23.66
N SER A 24 30.17 -19.44 24.21
CA SER A 24 29.74 -18.05 24.37
C SER A 24 29.63 -17.31 23.04
N ARG A 25 30.62 -17.45 22.13
CA ARG A 25 30.62 -16.76 20.83
C ARG A 25 29.60 -17.34 19.86
N ALA A 26 29.43 -18.66 19.86
CA ALA A 26 28.39 -19.31 19.05
C ALA A 26 26.99 -18.94 19.54
N SER A 27 26.77 -18.89 20.87
CA SER A 27 25.52 -18.43 21.47
C SER A 27 25.24 -16.97 21.16
N LEU A 28 26.25 -16.09 21.20
CA LEU A 28 26.11 -14.67 20.87
C LEU A 28 25.76 -14.47 19.39
N ALA A 29 26.42 -15.18 18.47
CA ALA A 29 26.11 -15.14 17.04
C ALA A 29 24.71 -15.69 16.74
N LEU A 30 24.29 -16.76 17.42
CA LEU A 30 22.94 -17.33 17.29
C LEU A 30 21.87 -16.42 17.88
N ASN A 31 22.17 -15.72 18.98
CA ASN A 31 21.28 -14.73 19.59
C ASN A 31 21.22 -13.45 18.76
N LEU A 32 22.31 -13.03 18.12
CA LEU A 32 22.33 -11.93 17.15
C LEU A 32 21.56 -12.29 15.88
N LEU A 33 21.69 -13.51 15.36
CA LEU A 33 20.90 -14.01 14.24
C LEU A 33 19.42 -14.18 14.60
N ARG A 34 19.11 -14.64 15.81
CA ARG A 34 17.73 -14.72 16.32
C ARG A 34 17.14 -13.33 16.54
N ALA A 35 17.90 -12.38 17.09
CA ALA A 35 17.49 -10.98 17.23
C ALA A 35 17.28 -10.33 15.85
N TYR A 36 18.18 -10.56 14.90
CA TYR A 36 18.06 -10.07 13.52
C TYR A 36 16.88 -10.70 12.78
N SER A 37 16.59 -11.98 13.03
CA SER A 37 15.45 -12.70 12.45
C SER A 37 14.12 -12.45 13.20
N SER A 38 14.16 -11.93 14.43
CA SER A 38 12.96 -11.58 15.21
C SER A 38 12.56 -10.11 15.04
N ASP A 39 13.50 -9.23 14.68
CA ASP A 39 13.23 -7.81 14.38
C ASP A 39 13.09 -7.49 12.89
N SER A 40 13.30 -8.46 11.99
CA SER A 40 12.89 -8.31 10.59
C SER A 40 11.37 -8.48 10.47
N LYS A 41 10.60 -7.58 11.08
CA LYS A 41 9.19 -7.41 10.74
C LYS A 41 9.18 -7.04 9.25
N MET A 42 8.84 -8.00 8.40
CA MET A 42 8.80 -7.80 6.95
C MET A 42 8.04 -6.52 6.67
N SER A 43 8.66 -5.61 5.91
CA SER A 43 8.07 -4.33 5.55
C SER A 43 6.67 -4.56 4.98
N LYS A 44 5.69 -3.80 5.48
CA LYS A 44 4.35 -3.78 4.88
C LYS A 44 4.46 -3.35 3.43
N ARG A 45 3.59 -3.88 2.57
CA ARG A 45 3.63 -3.62 1.12
C ARG A 45 2.34 -2.95 0.66
N ALA A 46 2.45 -1.95 -0.20
CA ALA A 46 1.34 -1.24 -0.79
C ALA A 46 1.46 -1.25 -2.32
N LEU A 47 0.33 -1.48 -3.00
CA LEU A 47 0.20 -1.24 -4.43
C LEU A 47 -0.66 0.01 -4.64
N ILE A 48 -0.14 1.00 -5.34
CA ILE A 48 -0.89 2.21 -5.70
C ILE A 48 -1.12 2.19 -7.20
N PHE A 49 -2.38 2.24 -7.62
CA PHE A 49 -2.73 2.30 -9.03
C PHE A 49 -2.48 3.70 -9.59
N LEU A 50 -1.93 3.76 -10.80
CA LEU A 50 -1.64 4.99 -11.53
C LEU A 50 -2.27 4.91 -12.92
N ALA A 51 -3.40 5.60 -13.09
CA ALA A 51 -4.18 5.63 -14.32
C ALA A 51 -4.23 7.05 -14.94
N PRO A 52 -4.37 7.18 -16.27
CA PRO A 52 -4.47 8.49 -16.93
C PRO A 52 -5.57 9.37 -16.33
N GLY A 53 -5.24 10.61 -16.01
CA GLY A 53 -6.15 11.55 -15.35
C GLY A 53 -6.34 11.28 -13.86
N TYR A 54 -5.38 10.64 -13.20
CA TYR A 54 -5.31 10.56 -11.74
C TYR A 54 -5.19 11.95 -11.10
N GLU A 55 -5.57 12.08 -9.83
CA GLU A 55 -5.38 13.31 -9.05
C GLU A 55 -3.98 13.32 -8.40
N GLU A 56 -3.15 14.29 -8.77
CA GLU A 56 -1.74 14.32 -8.38
C GLU A 56 -1.47 14.53 -6.89
N LEU A 57 -2.25 15.34 -6.18
CA LEU A 57 -2.06 15.56 -4.75
C LEU A 57 -2.43 14.31 -3.94
N GLU A 58 -3.52 13.65 -4.32
CA GLU A 58 -3.97 12.40 -3.70
C GLU A 58 -2.95 11.28 -3.90
N PHE A 59 -2.45 11.12 -5.13
CA PHE A 59 -1.45 10.11 -5.45
C PHE A 59 -0.11 10.38 -4.77
N ILE A 60 0.43 11.59 -4.89
CA ILE A 60 1.75 11.92 -4.31
C ILE A 60 1.71 11.87 -2.79
N SER A 61 0.63 12.36 -2.15
CA SER A 61 0.48 12.27 -0.69
C SER A 61 0.51 10.82 -0.22
N ALA A 62 -0.21 9.92 -0.91
CA ALA A 62 -0.20 8.50 -0.57
C ALA A 62 1.20 7.88 -0.74
N VAL A 63 1.83 8.07 -1.90
CA VAL A 63 3.18 7.52 -2.18
C VAL A 63 4.20 8.01 -1.15
N ASP A 64 4.29 9.33 -0.95
CA ASP A 64 5.29 9.94 -0.07
C ASP A 64 5.10 9.50 1.39
N ILE A 65 3.88 9.62 1.93
CA ILE A 65 3.60 9.32 3.34
C ILE A 65 3.78 7.84 3.66
N LEU A 66 3.32 6.94 2.78
CA LEU A 66 3.51 5.50 2.96
C LEU A 66 5.01 5.14 2.92
N ARG A 67 5.78 5.71 1.98
CA ARG A 67 7.24 5.50 1.90
C ARG A 67 7.96 6.06 3.14
N ARG A 68 7.59 7.24 3.64
CA ARG A 68 8.12 7.79 4.90
C ARG A 68 7.86 6.87 6.10
N ALA A 69 6.73 6.18 6.12
CA ALA A 69 6.40 5.22 7.15
C ALA A 69 7.19 3.90 7.06
N GLY A 70 8.02 3.72 6.02
CA GLY A 70 8.79 2.51 5.77
C GLY A 70 7.96 1.41 5.12
N ILE A 71 6.86 1.74 4.44
CA ILE A 71 6.08 0.79 3.64
C ILE A 71 6.73 0.66 2.26
N ASP A 72 6.83 -0.57 1.78
CA ASP A 72 7.31 -0.90 0.43
C ASP A 72 6.19 -0.61 -0.58
N VAL A 73 6.31 0.51 -1.29
CA VAL A 73 5.26 1.02 -2.20
C VAL A 73 5.65 0.74 -3.65
N SER A 74 4.86 -0.10 -4.32
CA SER A 74 4.86 -0.28 -5.77
C SER A 74 3.80 0.60 -6.43
N ILE A 75 4.21 1.39 -7.42
CA ILE A 75 3.29 2.14 -8.31
C ILE A 75 3.00 1.29 -9.55
N ALA A 76 1.75 0.85 -9.70
CA ALA A 76 1.30 0.06 -10.86
C ALA A 76 0.60 0.93 -11.89
N GLY A 77 1.20 1.04 -13.07
CA GLY A 77 0.64 1.79 -14.18
C GLY A 77 -0.50 1.04 -14.90
N ILE A 78 -1.51 1.79 -15.33
CA ILE A 78 -2.67 1.29 -16.06
C ILE A 78 -2.71 1.97 -17.45
N PRO A 79 -2.68 1.22 -18.56
CA PRO A 79 -2.57 -0.25 -18.64
C PRO A 79 -1.12 -0.77 -18.54
N ASP A 80 -0.11 0.09 -18.67
CA ASP A 80 1.29 -0.30 -18.84
C ASP A 80 2.26 0.60 -18.03
N LYS A 81 3.57 0.51 -18.31
CA LYS A 81 4.64 1.27 -17.60
C LYS A 81 5.02 2.59 -18.27
N ASN A 82 4.25 3.06 -19.25
CA ASN A 82 4.53 4.35 -19.87
C ASN A 82 4.27 5.50 -18.88
N PRO A 83 4.90 6.68 -19.09
CA PRO A 83 4.58 7.85 -18.30
C PRO A 83 3.09 8.19 -18.35
N VAL A 84 2.48 8.40 -17.17
CA VAL A 84 1.05 8.68 -17.02
C VAL A 84 0.84 10.14 -16.67
N LEU A 85 -0.01 10.83 -17.42
CA LEU A 85 -0.39 12.21 -17.13
C LEU A 85 -1.54 12.28 -16.11
N SER A 86 -1.38 13.17 -15.14
CA SER A 86 -2.40 13.50 -14.15
C SER A 86 -3.49 14.40 -14.73
N ALA A 87 -4.55 14.65 -13.95
CA ALA A 87 -5.62 15.56 -14.30
C ALA A 87 -5.17 17.02 -14.53
N ARG A 88 -3.96 17.39 -14.08
CA ARG A 88 -3.31 18.69 -14.34
C ARG A 88 -1.94 18.54 -14.98
N ASN A 89 -1.76 17.49 -15.77
CA ASN A 89 -0.59 17.27 -16.64
C ASN A 89 0.75 17.07 -15.90
N VAL A 90 0.74 16.64 -14.64
CA VAL A 90 1.94 16.11 -13.99
C VAL A 90 2.18 14.70 -14.53
N ALA A 91 3.39 14.43 -15.02
CA ALA A 91 3.75 13.10 -15.53
C ALA A 91 4.49 12.29 -14.47
N ILE A 92 4.06 11.04 -14.24
CA ILE A 92 4.77 10.08 -13.38
C ILE A 92 5.05 8.80 -14.17
N VAL A 93 6.24 8.24 -13.97
CA VAL A 93 6.64 6.93 -14.50
C VAL A 93 6.28 5.87 -13.45
N PRO A 94 5.45 4.86 -13.79
CA PRO A 94 5.15 3.75 -12.89
C PRO A 94 6.37 2.88 -12.58
N ASP A 95 6.39 2.25 -11.39
CA ASP A 95 7.44 1.30 -11.02
C ASP A 95 7.26 -0.03 -11.76
N ILE A 96 6.00 -0.49 -11.88
CA ILE A 96 5.59 -1.77 -12.46
C ILE A 96 4.35 -1.62 -13.37
N SER A 97 4.14 -2.57 -14.28
CA SER A 97 2.87 -2.69 -15.01
C SER A 97 1.81 -3.35 -14.13
N LEU A 98 0.55 -3.25 -14.53
CA LEU A 98 -0.53 -4.02 -13.92
C LEU A 98 -0.30 -5.54 -14.04
N SER A 99 0.24 -6.02 -15.16
CA SER A 99 0.59 -7.43 -15.36
C SER A 99 1.74 -7.92 -14.46
N GLU A 100 2.74 -7.09 -14.20
CA GLU A 100 3.79 -7.38 -13.22
C GLU A 100 3.23 -7.43 -11.79
N ALA A 101 2.24 -6.58 -11.47
CA ALA A 101 1.62 -6.55 -10.15
C ALA A 101 0.93 -7.88 -9.78
N PHE A 102 0.30 -8.59 -10.72
CA PHE A 102 -0.24 -9.93 -10.49
C PHE A 102 0.82 -10.96 -10.05
N ASN A 103 2.06 -10.75 -10.45
CA ASN A 103 3.18 -11.65 -10.16
C ASN A 103 4.04 -11.16 -8.98
N ALA A 104 3.73 -9.99 -8.42
CA ALA A 104 4.52 -9.34 -7.37
C ALA A 104 4.23 -9.86 -5.96
N GLY A 105 3.43 -10.93 -5.82
CA GLY A 105 2.97 -11.46 -4.54
C GLY A 105 1.84 -10.63 -3.94
N THR A 106 1.61 -10.78 -2.63
CA THR A 106 0.53 -10.08 -1.93
C THR A 106 0.94 -8.70 -1.45
N PHE A 107 -0.04 -7.79 -1.39
CA PHE A 107 0.09 -6.46 -0.81
C PHE A 107 -0.81 -6.35 0.41
N ASP A 108 -0.35 -5.66 1.46
CA ASP A 108 -1.15 -5.39 2.65
C ASP A 108 -2.28 -4.37 2.36
N VAL A 109 -2.06 -3.47 1.39
CA VAL A 109 -3.08 -2.52 0.90
C VAL A 109 -3.02 -2.34 -0.62
N LEU A 110 -4.20 -2.29 -1.25
CA LEU A 110 -4.36 -1.72 -2.59
C LEU A 110 -4.95 -0.32 -2.46
N LEU A 111 -4.36 0.68 -3.08
CA LEU A 111 -4.77 2.08 -2.98
C LEU A 111 -5.15 2.66 -4.35
N LEU A 112 -6.33 3.28 -4.41
CA LEU A 112 -6.89 3.91 -5.59
C LEU A 112 -6.95 5.44 -5.38
N PRO A 113 -6.05 6.21 -6.02
CA PRO A 113 -6.17 7.66 -6.10
C PRO A 113 -7.39 8.07 -6.92
N GLY A 114 -7.95 9.25 -6.66
CA GLY A 114 -9.07 9.77 -7.42
C GLY A 114 -8.67 10.40 -8.76
N GLY A 115 -9.38 11.47 -9.10
CA GLY A 115 -9.39 12.04 -10.44
C GLY A 115 -10.40 11.31 -11.34
N LEU A 116 -11.24 12.06 -12.06
CA LEU A 116 -12.34 11.47 -12.83
C LEU A 116 -11.85 10.51 -13.92
N GLY A 117 -10.78 10.89 -14.63
CA GLY A 117 -10.16 10.04 -15.65
C GLY A 117 -9.58 8.76 -15.05
N GLY A 118 -8.77 8.90 -13.99
CA GLY A 118 -8.14 7.75 -13.34
C GLY A 118 -9.14 6.81 -12.71
N SER A 119 -10.16 7.35 -12.04
CA SER A 119 -11.24 6.56 -11.41
C SER A 119 -12.06 5.81 -12.44
N LYS A 120 -12.39 6.45 -13.57
CA LYS A 120 -13.09 5.80 -14.69
C LYS A 120 -12.26 4.66 -15.27
N ALA A 121 -10.98 4.89 -15.55
CA ALA A 121 -10.09 3.86 -16.10
C ALA A 121 -9.97 2.65 -15.15
N MET A 122 -9.91 2.87 -13.84
CA MET A 122 -9.92 1.79 -12.85
C MET A 122 -11.26 1.05 -12.77
N ALA A 123 -12.39 1.76 -12.89
CA ALA A 123 -13.72 1.16 -12.93
C ALA A 123 -13.93 0.27 -14.17
N GLU A 124 -13.36 0.67 -15.31
CA GLU A 124 -13.45 -0.06 -16.58
C GLU A 124 -12.43 -1.21 -16.70
N SER A 125 -11.38 -1.23 -15.88
CA SER A 125 -10.35 -2.27 -15.91
C SER A 125 -10.78 -3.55 -15.20
N GLU A 126 -10.96 -4.63 -15.96
CA GLU A 126 -11.22 -5.97 -15.40
C GLU A 126 -10.07 -6.48 -14.53
N GLU A 127 -8.84 -6.12 -14.87
CA GLU A 127 -7.63 -6.51 -14.14
C GLU A 127 -7.57 -5.87 -12.75
N VAL A 128 -7.90 -4.57 -12.66
CA VAL A 128 -8.08 -3.88 -11.37
C VAL A 128 -9.19 -4.57 -10.56
N GLY A 129 -10.33 -4.88 -11.19
CA GLY A 129 -11.42 -5.60 -10.54
C GLY A 129 -11.00 -6.96 -9.97
N LYS A 130 -10.17 -7.73 -10.70
CA LYS A 130 -9.64 -9.02 -10.23
C LYS A 130 -8.74 -8.85 -9.00
N LEU A 131 -7.81 -7.89 -9.02
CA LEU A 131 -6.93 -7.61 -7.89
C LEU A 131 -7.72 -7.18 -6.65
N LEU A 132 -8.72 -6.31 -6.81
CA LEU A 132 -9.56 -5.85 -5.70
C LEU A 132 -10.38 -6.98 -5.08
N LYS A 133 -10.96 -7.86 -5.91
CA LYS A 133 -11.73 -9.01 -5.44
C LYS A 133 -10.85 -10.01 -4.68
N ASP A 134 -9.64 -10.29 -5.16
CA ASP A 134 -8.69 -11.12 -4.42
C ASP A 134 -8.29 -10.46 -3.09
N GLN A 135 -8.04 -9.15 -3.09
CA GLN A 135 -7.70 -8.40 -1.89
C GLN A 135 -8.81 -8.47 -0.83
N GLU A 136 -10.07 -8.27 -1.24
CA GLU A 136 -11.23 -8.36 -0.37
C GLU A 136 -11.49 -9.78 0.14
N ALA A 137 -11.41 -10.79 -0.74
CA ALA A 137 -11.62 -12.20 -0.38
C ALA A 137 -10.64 -12.69 0.70
N ASN A 138 -9.45 -12.09 0.77
CA ASN A 138 -8.44 -12.37 1.77
C ASN A 138 -8.45 -11.41 2.97
N GLY A 139 -9.45 -10.53 3.07
CA GLY A 139 -9.60 -9.58 4.19
C GLY A 139 -8.50 -8.52 4.28
N ARG A 140 -7.72 -8.31 3.21
CA ARG A 140 -6.64 -7.32 3.18
C ARG A 140 -7.20 -5.93 2.85
N LYS A 141 -6.42 -4.89 3.14
CA LYS A 141 -6.92 -3.52 3.06
C LYS A 141 -7.12 -3.08 1.61
N VAL A 142 -8.18 -2.29 1.39
CA VAL A 142 -8.42 -1.52 0.17
C VAL A 142 -8.66 -0.07 0.59
N ALA A 143 -8.01 0.87 -0.08
CA ALA A 143 -8.09 2.29 0.24
C ALA A 143 -8.44 3.09 -1.03
N ALA A 144 -9.48 3.94 -1.00
CA ALA A 144 -9.89 4.72 -2.17
C ALA A 144 -10.29 6.15 -1.81
N ILE A 145 -9.88 7.14 -2.61
CA ILE A 145 -10.12 8.55 -2.31
C ILE A 145 -10.83 9.27 -3.46
N CYS A 146 -11.61 10.30 -3.13
CA CYS A 146 -12.26 11.20 -4.07
C CYS A 146 -13.26 10.49 -4.99
N ALA A 147 -12.92 10.29 -6.25
CA ALA A 147 -13.78 9.64 -7.22
C ALA A 147 -13.56 8.12 -7.30
N ALA A 148 -12.44 7.62 -6.79
CA ALA A 148 -12.09 6.20 -6.84
C ALA A 148 -13.06 5.26 -6.11
N PRO A 149 -13.82 5.66 -5.07
CA PRO A 149 -14.88 4.82 -4.51
C PRO A 149 -15.93 4.36 -5.54
N THR A 150 -16.10 5.08 -6.66
CA THR A 150 -16.97 4.62 -7.76
C THR A 150 -16.42 3.38 -8.49
N ALA A 151 -15.10 3.20 -8.55
CA ALA A 151 -14.49 1.99 -9.07
C ALA A 151 -14.72 0.79 -8.12
N LEU A 152 -14.76 1.02 -6.81
CA LEU A 152 -15.17 -0.01 -5.85
C LEU A 152 -16.61 -0.46 -6.11
N LYS A 153 -17.53 0.49 -6.34
CA LYS A 153 -18.92 0.21 -6.70
C LYS A 153 -19.01 -0.61 -8.00
N ALA A 154 -18.27 -0.22 -9.03
CA ALA A 154 -18.24 -0.91 -10.33
C ALA A 154 -17.79 -2.38 -10.20
N HIS A 155 -16.87 -2.67 -9.27
CA HIS A 155 -16.33 -4.00 -9.02
C HIS A 155 -17.00 -4.76 -7.85
N CYS A 156 -18.08 -4.19 -7.28
CA CYS A 156 -18.84 -4.72 -6.13
C CYS A 156 -18.03 -4.89 -4.82
N ILE A 157 -16.99 -4.07 -4.64
CA ILE A 157 -16.09 -4.16 -3.48
C ILE A 157 -16.69 -3.46 -2.27
N GLY A 158 -16.69 -4.11 -1.11
CA GLY A 158 -17.10 -3.54 0.16
C GLY A 158 -18.60 -3.29 0.28
N THR A 159 -19.42 -4.05 -0.45
CA THR A 159 -20.89 -3.90 -0.42
C THR A 159 -21.43 -3.95 1.02
N GLY A 160 -22.29 -3.00 1.37
CA GLY A 160 -22.87 -2.82 2.70
C GLY A 160 -22.01 -2.06 3.71
N LYS A 161 -20.76 -1.72 3.37
CA LYS A 161 -19.86 -0.97 4.27
C LYS A 161 -20.15 0.52 4.27
N LYS A 162 -19.64 1.18 5.31
CA LYS A 162 -19.58 2.65 5.37
C LYS A 162 -18.52 3.18 4.42
N VAL A 163 -18.87 4.20 3.64
CA VAL A 163 -17.94 4.85 2.69
C VAL A 163 -18.14 6.35 2.65
N THR A 164 -17.13 7.08 2.22
CA THR A 164 -17.26 8.46 1.75
C THR A 164 -16.65 8.60 0.35
N SER A 165 -16.88 9.74 -0.28
CA SER A 165 -16.32 10.08 -1.59
C SER A 165 -16.28 11.60 -1.78
N TYR A 166 -15.76 12.04 -2.92
CA TYR A 166 -15.89 13.44 -3.34
C TYR A 166 -17.37 13.82 -3.44
N PRO A 167 -17.77 15.02 -2.99
CA PRO A 167 -19.18 15.40 -2.93
C PRO A 167 -19.97 15.16 -4.23
N ALA A 168 -19.37 15.42 -5.40
CA ALA A 168 -20.04 15.20 -6.69
C ALA A 168 -20.35 13.72 -6.99
N MET A 169 -19.65 12.77 -6.36
CA MET A 169 -19.87 11.33 -6.51
C MET A 169 -20.87 10.76 -5.50
N ALA A 170 -21.30 11.56 -4.51
CA ALA A 170 -22.15 11.08 -3.43
C ALA A 170 -23.48 10.49 -3.92
N ALA A 171 -24.10 11.09 -4.95
CA ALA A 171 -25.34 10.57 -5.52
C ALA A 171 -25.15 9.17 -6.11
N ALA A 172 -24.09 8.99 -6.92
CA ALA A 172 -23.73 7.69 -7.49
C ALA A 172 -23.39 6.67 -6.40
N MET A 173 -22.74 7.07 -5.30
CA MET A 173 -22.42 6.15 -4.21
C MET A 173 -23.64 5.75 -3.36
N LYS A 174 -24.64 6.62 -3.23
CA LYS A 174 -25.91 6.36 -2.50
C LYS A 174 -26.91 5.54 -3.32
N GLU A 175 -26.85 5.65 -4.65
CA GLU A 175 -27.77 4.98 -5.57
C GLU A 175 -27.79 3.45 -5.33
N GLY A 176 -29.00 2.90 -5.21
CA GLY A 176 -29.22 1.47 -4.99
C GLY A 176 -28.96 0.98 -3.56
N GLY A 177 -28.55 1.87 -2.63
CA GLY A 177 -28.32 1.49 -1.23
C GLY A 177 -27.14 0.54 -1.03
N THR A 178 -26.20 0.47 -1.99
CA THR A 178 -25.04 -0.43 -1.92
C THR A 178 -24.13 -0.14 -0.74
N TYR A 179 -24.04 1.12 -0.28
CA TYR A 179 -23.17 1.56 0.80
C TYR A 179 -23.89 2.46 1.81
N ASP A 180 -23.43 2.45 3.06
CA ASP A 180 -23.81 3.44 4.08
C ASP A 180 -22.94 4.70 3.95
N TYR A 181 -23.43 5.69 3.19
CA TYR A 181 -22.65 6.87 2.85
C TYR A 181 -22.45 7.83 4.03
N LYS A 182 -21.22 8.31 4.22
CA LYS A 182 -20.82 9.27 5.26
C LYS A 182 -20.15 10.50 4.66
N GLU A 183 -20.16 11.59 5.43
CA GLU A 183 -19.56 12.88 5.04
C GLU A 183 -18.26 13.20 5.77
N ASP A 184 -17.78 12.29 6.64
CA ASP A 184 -16.48 12.38 7.31
C ASP A 184 -15.33 12.45 6.30
N ASP A 185 -14.24 13.14 6.66
CA ASP A 185 -13.05 13.27 5.80
C ASP A 185 -12.45 11.91 5.40
N VAL A 186 -12.45 10.98 6.35
CA VAL A 186 -11.93 9.63 6.19
C VAL A 186 -12.86 8.67 6.91
N VAL A 187 -13.27 7.61 6.23
CA VAL A 187 -14.12 6.55 6.78
C VAL A 187 -13.34 5.24 6.75
N VAL A 188 -13.28 4.57 7.88
CA VAL A 188 -12.69 3.22 8.01
C VAL A 188 -13.80 2.26 8.44
N ASP A 189 -14.00 1.19 7.66
CA ASP A 189 -14.94 0.11 7.95
C ASP A 189 -14.29 -1.26 7.67
N GLY A 190 -13.71 -1.85 8.72
CA GLY A 190 -12.98 -3.10 8.62
C GLY A 190 -11.77 -2.97 7.70
N ASN A 191 -11.79 -3.66 6.55
CA ASN A 191 -10.70 -3.62 5.58
C ASN A 191 -10.81 -2.49 4.53
N LEU A 192 -11.89 -1.71 4.54
CA LEU A 192 -12.09 -0.63 3.58
C LEU A 192 -11.81 0.74 4.21
N ILE A 193 -11.01 1.55 3.52
CA ILE A 193 -10.68 2.94 3.90
C ILE A 193 -11.11 3.85 2.74
N THR A 194 -11.92 4.86 3.00
CA THR A 194 -12.32 5.83 1.97
C THR A 194 -12.13 7.28 2.41
N SER A 195 -11.93 8.20 1.47
CA SER A 195 -11.73 9.63 1.76
C SER A 195 -12.26 10.54 0.65
N ARG A 196 -12.35 11.85 0.92
CA ARG A 196 -13.15 12.78 0.15
C ARG A 196 -12.46 13.48 -1.02
N GLY A 197 -11.19 13.86 -0.94
CA GLY A 197 -10.57 14.67 -1.99
C GLY A 197 -9.15 15.14 -1.68
N PRO A 198 -8.59 16.05 -2.49
CA PRO A 198 -7.21 16.51 -2.32
C PRO A 198 -6.96 17.12 -0.94
N GLY A 199 -7.93 17.87 -0.40
CA GLY A 199 -7.86 18.46 0.93
C GLY A 199 -7.84 17.45 2.09
N THR A 200 -8.21 16.19 1.84
CA THR A 200 -8.19 15.11 2.84
C THR A 200 -7.11 14.07 2.55
N ALA A 201 -6.32 14.23 1.48
CA ALA A 201 -5.33 13.25 1.01
C ALA A 201 -4.27 12.90 2.07
N THR A 202 -3.74 13.91 2.75
CA THR A 202 -2.75 13.73 3.82
C THR A 202 -3.31 12.94 4.99
N LYS A 203 -4.51 13.31 5.48
CA LYS A 203 -5.20 12.61 6.57
C LYS A 203 -5.55 11.18 6.17
N PHE A 204 -5.97 10.96 4.92
CA PHE A 204 -6.22 9.65 4.36
C PHE A 204 -4.97 8.76 4.36
N ALA A 205 -3.85 9.25 3.83
CA ALA A 205 -2.61 8.48 3.77
C ALA A 205 -2.06 8.14 5.17
N LEU A 206 -2.14 9.08 6.12
CA LEU A 206 -1.79 8.83 7.53
C LEU A 206 -2.72 7.82 8.20
N THR A 207 -4.02 7.83 7.87
CA THR A 207 -4.95 6.78 8.31
C THR A 207 -4.57 5.41 7.74
N VAL A 208 -4.11 5.32 6.48
CA VAL A 208 -3.60 4.05 5.93
C VAL A 208 -2.36 3.59 6.70
N VAL A 209 -1.42 4.50 7.02
CA VAL A 209 -0.26 4.18 7.87
C VAL A 209 -0.70 3.65 9.24
N LYS A 210 -1.67 4.32 9.88
CA LYS A 210 -2.25 3.90 11.16
C LYS A 210 -2.83 2.49 11.08
N GLU A 211 -3.59 2.18 10.04
CA GLU A 211 -4.23 0.88 9.85
C GLU A 211 -3.23 -0.26 9.57
N LEU A 212 -2.03 0.04 9.05
CA LEU A 212 -1.01 -0.96 8.71
C LEU A 212 0.08 -1.12 9.77
N LEU A 213 0.45 -0.02 10.42
CA LEU A 213 1.63 0.07 11.29
C LEU A 213 1.31 0.57 12.71
N GLY A 214 0.09 1.05 12.97
CA GLY A 214 -0.37 1.53 14.27
C GLY A 214 -0.34 3.06 14.45
N GLU A 215 -1.06 3.54 15.45
CA GLU A 215 -1.23 4.97 15.77
C GLU A 215 0.11 5.69 15.94
N GLU A 216 1.02 5.08 16.73
CA GLU A 216 2.31 5.67 17.08
C GLU A 216 3.11 6.03 15.83
N LYS A 217 3.17 5.11 14.85
CA LYS A 217 3.90 5.34 13.61
C LYS A 217 3.25 6.44 12.77
N ALA A 218 1.92 6.49 12.71
CA ALA A 218 1.22 7.54 11.97
C ALA A 218 1.47 8.92 12.60
N CYS A 219 1.40 9.03 13.94
CA CYS A 219 1.72 10.27 14.66
C CYS A 219 3.19 10.69 14.50
N GLU A 220 4.13 9.74 14.49
CA GLU A 220 5.55 9.99 14.21
C GLU A 220 5.74 10.66 12.84
N ILE A 221 5.16 10.07 11.79
CA ILE A 221 5.26 10.60 10.42
C ILE A 221 4.55 11.95 10.29
N ALA A 222 3.36 12.10 10.88
CA ALA A 222 2.63 13.36 10.88
C ALA A 222 3.46 14.48 11.53
N LYS A 223 4.06 14.23 12.69
CA LYS A 223 4.92 15.18 13.40
C LYS A 223 6.14 15.56 12.57
N ALA A 224 6.80 14.58 11.94
CA ALA A 224 7.97 14.83 11.08
C ALA A 224 7.64 15.70 9.86
N MET A 225 6.37 15.65 9.40
CA MET A 225 5.87 16.43 8.27
C MET A 225 5.13 17.71 8.69
N LEU A 226 5.14 18.06 9.99
CA LEU A 226 4.47 19.25 10.54
C LEU A 226 2.94 19.25 10.33
N ILE A 227 2.33 18.07 10.28
CA ILE A 227 0.90 17.87 10.13
C ILE A 227 0.27 17.59 11.50
N LYS A 228 -0.92 18.15 11.74
CA LYS A 228 -1.78 17.75 12.86
C LYS A 228 -2.61 16.54 12.41
N PHE A 229 -2.42 15.40 13.06
CA PHE A 229 -3.09 14.14 12.77
C PHE A 229 -3.65 13.54 14.06
#